data_AF-A0A1Q6VQJ5-F1
#
_entry.id   AF-A0A1Q6VQJ5-F1
#
_cell.length_a   1.000
_cell.length_b   1.000
_cell.length_c   1.000
_cell.angle_alpha   90.00
_cell.angle_beta   90.00
_cell.angle_gamma   90.00
#
_symmetry.space_group_name_H-M   'P 1'
#
loop_
_entity.id
_entity.type
_entity.pdbx_description
1 polymer ?
#
loop_
_entity_poly.entity_id
_entity_poly.type
_entity_poly.pdbx_seq_one_letter_code
_entity_poly.pdbx_strand_id
1 'polypeptide(L)'
;MNTFEEQMTLKEPAAEISANLEYPACPLCGNDRRNFLFRLHEPYRVARCLECGFHFLYPRLMESAMQEVYRESSYYEGGACGYADTSYTAQEFALRATFKLLLHNLAERGLTIFRPLRIDLSRWMLN
;
A
#
# COMPACT_ATOMS: atom_id res chain seq x y z
N MET A 1 0.68 11.07 -38.48
CA MET A 1 -0.10 11.43 -37.28
C MET A 1 0.08 10.31 -36.28
N ASN A 2 1.08 10.42 -35.41
CA ASN A 2 1.29 9.49 -34.29
C ASN A 2 1.03 10.28 -33.02
N THR A 3 -0.02 9.90 -32.31
CA THR A 3 -0.44 10.56 -31.07
C THR A 3 0.28 9.86 -29.92
N PHE A 4 0.93 10.69 -29.10
CA PHE A 4 1.90 10.39 -28.07
C PHE A 4 1.40 9.43 -26.99
N GLU A 5 2.21 8.40 -26.70
CA GLU A 5 2.19 7.66 -25.44
C GLU A 5 2.71 8.58 -24.33
N GLU A 6 1.80 9.15 -23.55
CA GLU A 6 2.15 9.96 -22.38
C GLU A 6 2.47 9.02 -21.21
N GLN A 7 3.75 8.65 -21.12
CA GLN A 7 4.32 7.90 -20.02
C GLN A 7 4.28 8.77 -18.76
N MET A 8 3.35 8.45 -17.85
CA MET A 8 3.23 9.03 -16.51
C MET A 8 4.48 8.65 -15.69
N THR A 9 5.55 9.42 -15.86
CA THR A 9 6.75 9.36 -15.06
C THR A 9 6.62 10.41 -13.97
N LEU A 10 6.28 9.97 -12.75
CA LEU A 10 6.53 10.74 -11.53
C LEU A 10 8.05 10.89 -11.37
N LYS A 11 8.63 11.82 -12.14
CA LYS A 11 10.02 12.24 -12.04
C LYS A 11 10.08 13.45 -11.12
N GLU A 12 9.81 13.24 -9.84
CA GLU A 12 10.40 14.13 -8.85
C GLU A 12 11.90 13.78 -8.75
N PRO A 13 12.82 14.74 -8.96
CA PRO A 13 14.23 14.46 -8.87
C PRO A 13 14.56 13.98 -7.44
N ALA A 14 15.21 12.82 -7.32
CA ALA A 14 15.54 12.17 -6.04
C ALA A 14 16.23 13.08 -5.00
N ALA A 15 16.86 14.17 -5.44
CA ALA A 15 17.42 15.21 -4.60
C ALA A 15 16.36 15.98 -3.80
N GLU A 16 15.22 16.35 -4.40
CA GLU A 16 14.12 17.06 -3.74
C GLU A 16 13.40 16.19 -2.71
N ILE A 17 13.24 14.89 -3.01
CA ILE A 17 12.69 13.92 -2.05
C ILE A 17 13.63 13.79 -0.85
N SER A 18 14.93 13.62 -1.07
CA SER A 18 15.90 13.44 0.02
C SER A 18 15.97 14.62 1.01
N ALA A 19 15.75 15.85 0.51
CA ALA A 19 15.73 17.06 1.32
C ALA A 19 14.48 17.17 2.21
N ASN A 20 13.43 16.42 1.90
CA ASN A 20 12.13 16.46 2.59
C ASN A 20 11.87 15.25 3.50
N LEU A 21 12.89 14.42 3.75
CA LEU A 21 12.77 13.24 4.61
C LEU A 21 13.21 13.53 6.05
N GLU A 22 12.45 12.98 6.99
CA GLU A 22 12.84 12.86 8.38
C GLU A 22 13.00 11.40 8.81
N TYR A 23 13.85 11.21 9.82
CA TYR A 23 14.26 9.90 10.35
C TYR A 23 13.80 9.76 11.81
N PRO A 24 12.49 9.67 12.06
CA PRO A 24 11.95 9.78 13.41
C PRO A 24 12.25 8.54 14.26
N ALA A 25 12.27 8.76 15.57
CA ALA A 25 12.12 7.68 16.55
C ALA A 25 10.71 7.06 16.45
N CYS A 26 10.46 6.00 17.22
CA CYS A 26 9.13 5.40 17.25
C CYS A 26 8.07 6.44 17.67
N PRO A 27 7.02 6.68 16.87
CA PRO A 27 6.02 7.71 17.19
C PRO A 27 5.13 7.34 18.39
N LEU A 28 5.14 6.06 18.81
CA LEU A 28 4.34 5.59 19.93
C LEU A 28 5.10 5.67 21.27
N CYS A 29 6.39 5.34 21.29
CA CYS A 29 7.16 5.23 22.54
C CYS A 29 8.46 6.05 22.57
N GLY A 30 8.82 6.73 21.48
CA GLY A 30 10.03 7.55 21.38
C GLY A 30 11.36 6.77 21.28
N ASN A 31 11.33 5.44 21.27
CA ASN A 31 12.56 4.64 21.19
C ASN A 31 13.11 4.59 19.75
N ASP A 32 14.43 4.66 19.61
CA ASP A 32 15.12 4.62 18.32
C ASP A 32 15.50 3.22 17.82
N ARG A 33 15.38 2.18 18.66
CA ARG A 33 15.72 0.82 18.28
C ARG A 33 14.64 0.23 17.37
N ARG A 34 15.04 -0.19 16.18
CA ARG A 34 14.13 -0.67 15.12
C ARG A 34 14.75 -1.76 14.26
N ASN A 35 13.90 -2.58 13.65
CA ASN A 35 14.25 -3.47 12.54
C ASN A 35 13.42 -3.13 11.29
N PHE A 36 13.90 -3.54 10.10
CA PHE A 36 13.21 -3.31 8.84
C PHE A 36 12.65 -4.62 8.30
N LEU A 37 11.33 -4.70 8.20
CA LEU A 37 10.64 -5.93 7.78
C LEU A 37 10.32 -5.94 6.29
N PHE A 38 9.91 -4.78 5.77
CA PHE A 38 9.46 -4.64 4.38
C PHE A 38 10.14 -3.44 3.72
N ARG A 39 10.55 -3.64 2.47
CA ARG A 39 10.99 -2.56 1.58
C ARG A 39 9.81 -2.12 0.73
N LEU A 40 9.60 -0.81 0.65
CA LEU A 40 8.68 -0.19 -0.30
C LEU A 40 9.52 0.37 -1.47
N HIS A 41 8.93 1.22 -2.29
CA HIS A 41 9.71 2.01 -3.25
C HIS A 41 10.71 2.88 -2.50
N GLU A 42 11.98 2.81 -2.90
CA GLU A 42 13.05 3.62 -2.30
C GLU A 42 12.63 5.10 -2.33
N PRO A 43 12.85 5.86 -1.24
CA PRO A 43 13.67 5.53 -0.07
C PRO A 43 12.92 4.80 1.07
N TYR A 44 11.64 4.47 0.90
CA TYR A 44 10.74 4.11 1.99
C TYR A 44 10.82 2.64 2.43
N ARG A 45 10.67 2.42 3.74
CA ARG A 45 10.64 1.09 4.38
C ARG A 45 9.64 1.07 5.51
N VAL A 46 9.20 -0.13 5.89
CA VAL A 46 8.40 -0.33 7.11
C VAL A 46 9.35 -0.76 8.23
N ALA A 47 9.51 0.12 9.22
CA ALA A 47 10.24 -0.17 10.44
C ALA A 47 9.30 -0.75 11.50
N ARG A 48 9.81 -1.65 12.33
CA ARG A 48 9.15 -2.10 13.56
C ARG A 48 10.02 -1.74 14.75
N CYS A 49 9.42 -1.08 15.75
CA CYS A 49 10.09 -0.74 16.99
C CYS A 49 10.42 -2.01 17.79
N LEU A 50 11.66 -2.12 18.30
CA LEU A 50 12.08 -3.26 19.12
C LEU A 50 11.58 -3.18 20.56
N GLU A 51 11.11 -2.01 21.01
CA GLU A 51 10.60 -1.80 22.36
C GLU A 51 9.09 -2.09 22.43
N CYS A 52 8.27 -1.34 21.70
CA CYS A 52 6.80 -1.47 21.75
C CYS A 52 6.19 -2.31 20.62
N GLY A 53 6.98 -2.72 19.62
CA GLY A 53 6.49 -3.50 18.48
C GLY A 53 5.68 -2.72 17.44
N PHE A 54 5.54 -1.40 17.59
CA PHE A 54 4.79 -0.56 16.65
C PHE A 54 5.47 -0.52 15.27
N HIS A 55 4.66 -0.60 14.21
CA HIS A 55 5.13 -0.54 12.83
C HIS A 55 4.88 0.87 12.27
N PHE A 56 5.88 1.44 11.60
CA PHE A 56 5.81 2.80 11.07
C PHE A 56 6.67 2.97 9.82
N LEU A 57 6.34 3.98 9.01
CA LEU A 57 7.08 4.35 7.81
C LEU A 57 8.43 4.97 8.18
N TYR A 58 9.50 4.55 7.50
CA TYR A 58 10.85 5.04 7.74
C TYR A 58 11.73 5.01 6.48
N PRO A 59 12.44 6.10 6.15
CA PRO A 59 12.17 7.48 6.60
C PRO A 59 10.74 7.90 6.21
N ARG A 60 10.23 9.00 6.77
CA ARG A 60 8.94 9.57 6.36
C ARG A 60 9.15 10.98 5.82
N LEU A 61 8.20 11.48 5.04
CA LEU A 61 8.19 12.88 4.66
C LEU A 61 8.03 13.77 5.89
N MET A 62 8.71 14.90 5.90
CA MET A 62 8.41 15.99 6.82
C MET A 62 6.96 16.42 6.66
N GLU A 63 6.32 16.84 7.75
CA GLU A 63 4.90 17.19 7.75
C GLU A 63 4.54 18.26 6.70
N SER A 64 5.38 19.29 6.54
CA SER A 64 5.16 20.34 5.54
C SER A 64 5.16 19.81 4.11
N ALA A 65 6.07 18.88 3.80
CA ALA A 65 6.13 18.24 2.49
C ALA A 65 4.97 17.28 2.27
N MET A 66 4.59 16.51 3.30
CA MET A 66 3.41 15.63 3.26
C MET A 66 2.12 16.41 2.98
N GLN A 67 1.95 17.59 3.58
CA GLN A 67 0.78 18.43 3.33
C GLN A 67 0.74 18.94 1.88
N GLU A 68 1.88 19.20 1.26
CA GLU A 68 1.91 19.63 -0.13
C GLU A 68 1.43 18.52 -1.07
N VAL A 69 1.92 17.29 -0.85
CA VAL A 69 1.45 16.10 -1.58
C VAL A 69 -0.06 15.93 -1.44
N TYR A 70 -0.65 16.15 -0.25
CA TYR A 70 -2.10 16.07 -0.07
C TYR A 70 -2.89 17.19 -0.73
N ARG A 71 -2.28 18.33 -1.05
CA ARG A 71 -2.93 19.42 -1.79
C ARG A 71 -2.97 19.17 -3.29
N GLU A 72 -2.08 18.32 -3.79
CA GLU A 72 -2.03 18.00 -5.21
C GLU A 72 -3.32 17.34 -5.67
N SER A 73 -3.92 17.88 -6.74
CA SER A 73 -5.14 17.30 -7.33
C SER A 73 -4.92 15.87 -7.85
N SER A 74 -3.67 15.53 -8.21
CA SER A 74 -3.26 14.19 -8.65
C SER A 74 -3.26 13.16 -7.53
N TYR A 75 -3.19 13.56 -6.26
CA TYR A 75 -3.13 12.63 -5.13
C TYR A 75 -4.43 11.82 -4.98
N TYR A 76 -5.58 12.45 -5.23
CA TYR A 76 -6.88 11.80 -5.19
C TYR A 76 -7.23 11.24 -6.57
N GLU A 77 -6.80 10.01 -6.84
CA GLU A 77 -7.15 9.31 -8.08
C GLU A 77 -8.65 9.00 -8.15
N GLY A 78 -9.37 9.45 -9.18
CA GLY A 78 -10.72 8.95 -9.52
C GLY A 78 -11.77 10.01 -9.90
N GLY A 79 -11.39 10.97 -10.75
CA GLY A 79 -12.35 11.80 -11.47
C GLY A 79 -13.16 12.75 -10.57
N ALA A 80 -14.45 12.90 -10.86
CA ALA A 80 -15.32 13.87 -10.21
C ALA A 80 -15.70 13.51 -8.77
N CYS A 81 -15.45 12.27 -8.33
CA CYS A 81 -15.89 11.76 -7.03
C CYS A 81 -14.91 10.73 -6.41
N GLY A 82 -13.78 11.22 -5.91
CA GLY A 82 -12.89 10.45 -5.02
C GLY A 82 -12.31 9.20 -5.67
N TYR A 83 -12.07 8.13 -4.90
CA TYR A 83 -11.37 6.91 -5.36
C TYR A 83 -12.18 5.97 -6.26
N ALA A 84 -13.32 6.40 -6.78
CA ALA A 84 -14.34 5.52 -7.36
C ALA A 84 -13.95 4.90 -8.70
N ASP A 85 -13.25 5.64 -9.56
CA ASP A 85 -13.19 5.28 -10.98
C ASP A 85 -12.02 4.35 -11.35
N THR A 86 -10.95 4.30 -10.56
CA THR A 86 -9.71 3.54 -10.89
C THR A 86 -9.08 2.81 -9.70
N SER A 87 -9.15 3.37 -8.50
CA SER A 87 -8.31 2.95 -7.37
C SER A 87 -8.75 1.62 -6.73
N TYR A 88 -10.07 1.35 -6.66
CA TYR A 88 -10.56 0.09 -6.08
C TYR A 88 -10.40 -1.12 -7.01
N THR A 89 -10.48 -0.91 -8.32
CA THR A 89 -10.30 -1.99 -9.31
C THR A 89 -8.88 -2.54 -9.28
N ALA A 90 -7.87 -1.67 -9.08
CA ALA A 90 -6.48 -2.09 -8.92
C ALA A 90 -6.23 -2.98 -7.69
N GLN A 91 -7.09 -2.90 -6.67
CA GLN A 91 -6.99 -3.71 -5.45
C GLN A 91 -7.55 -5.13 -5.61
N GLU A 92 -8.27 -5.42 -6.71
CA GLU A 92 -8.96 -6.69 -6.91
C GLU A 92 -8.03 -7.90 -6.75
N PHE A 93 -6.82 -7.83 -7.31
CA PHE A 93 -5.85 -8.93 -7.23
C PHE A 93 -5.46 -9.24 -5.77
N ALA A 94 -5.14 -8.22 -4.99
CA ALA A 94 -4.76 -8.37 -3.58
C ALA A 94 -5.93 -8.88 -2.73
N LEU A 95 -7.14 -8.38 -2.98
CA LEU A 95 -8.36 -8.82 -2.29
C LEU A 95 -8.66 -10.29 -2.58
N ARG A 96 -8.54 -10.73 -3.84
CA ARG A 96 -8.71 -12.14 -4.21
C ARG A 96 -7.68 -13.03 -3.55
N ALA A 97 -6.41 -12.62 -3.52
CA ALA A 97 -5.33 -13.39 -2.90
C ALA A 97 -5.54 -13.56 -1.39
N THR A 98 -5.83 -12.46 -0.69
CA THR A 98 -6.09 -12.47 0.76
C THR A 98 -7.36 -13.26 1.11
N PHE A 99 -8.41 -13.16 0.31
CA PHE A 99 -9.62 -13.96 0.49
C PHE A 99 -9.36 -15.46 0.32
N LYS A 100 -8.55 -15.87 -0.67
CA LYS A 100 -8.14 -17.28 -0.82
C LYS A 100 -7.40 -17.77 0.42
N LEU A 101 -6.45 -17.00 0.95
CA LEU A 101 -5.73 -17.35 2.17
C LEU A 101 -6.66 -17.50 3.38
N LEU A 102 -7.65 -16.61 3.51
CA LEU A 102 -8.67 -16.73 4.55
C LEU A 102 -9.45 -18.03 4.41
N LEU A 103 -9.93 -18.37 3.21
CA LEU A 103 -10.67 -19.62 2.97
C LEU A 103 -9.83 -20.86 3.29
N HIS A 104 -8.54 -20.87 2.94
CA HIS A 104 -7.62 -21.94 3.32
C HIS A 104 -7.50 -22.05 4.85
N ASN A 105 -7.28 -20.94 5.54
CA ASN A 105 -7.14 -20.93 7.00
C ASN A 105 -8.40 -21.41 7.72
N LEU A 106 -9.58 -21.05 7.20
CA LEU A 106 -10.86 -21.49 7.74
C LEU A 106 -11.12 -22.98 7.49
N ALA A 107 -10.79 -23.47 6.29
CA ALA A 107 -10.90 -24.89 5.96
C ALA A 107 -10.00 -25.76 6.85
N GLU A 108 -8.75 -25.34 7.09
CA GLU A 108 -7.82 -26.02 8.01
C GLU A 108 -8.36 -26.10 9.44
N ARG A 109 -9.21 -25.15 9.83
CA ARG A 109 -9.86 -25.11 11.16
C ARG A 109 -11.20 -25.84 11.20
N GLY A 110 -11.62 -26.48 10.11
CA GLY A 110 -12.92 -27.15 10.00
C GLY A 110 -14.12 -26.18 9.96
N LEU A 111 -13.86 -24.89 9.75
CA LEU A 111 -14.88 -23.83 9.70
C LEU A 111 -15.26 -23.57 8.24
N THR A 112 -16.03 -24.47 7.64
CA THR A 112 -16.62 -24.20 6.31
C THR A 112 -17.79 -23.23 6.47
N ILE A 113 -17.59 -21.98 6.07
CA ILE A 113 -18.59 -20.91 6.24
C ILE A 113 -19.85 -21.10 5.37
N PHE A 114 -19.85 -21.96 4.35
CA PHE A 114 -21.04 -22.20 3.53
C PHE A 114 -21.04 -23.60 2.90
N ARG A 115 -22.19 -24.28 2.96
CA ARG A 115 -22.54 -25.41 2.08
C ARG A 115 -24.03 -25.29 1.68
N PRO A 116 -24.40 -25.28 0.38
CA PRO A 116 -23.60 -25.15 -0.83
C PRO A 116 -24.03 -23.97 -1.73
N LEU A 117 -23.18 -22.96 -1.88
CA LEU A 117 -23.02 -22.35 -3.21
C LEU A 117 -21.73 -22.95 -3.76
N ARG A 118 -21.84 -23.73 -4.83
CA ARG A 118 -20.70 -24.33 -5.52
C ARG A 118 -19.94 -23.21 -6.23
N ILE A 119 -19.04 -22.52 -5.52
CA ILE A 119 -18.07 -21.63 -6.16
C ILE A 119 -17.07 -22.53 -6.85
N ASP A 120 -17.27 -22.69 -8.16
CA ASP A 120 -16.32 -23.36 -9.03
C ASP A 120 -15.06 -22.51 -9.15
N LEU A 121 -14.03 -22.85 -8.36
CA LEU A 121 -12.73 -22.17 -8.39
C LEU A 121 -11.99 -22.36 -9.73
N SER A 122 -12.38 -23.36 -10.54
CA SER A 122 -11.84 -23.56 -11.90
C SER A 122 -12.16 -22.39 -12.83
N ARG A 123 -13.25 -21.66 -12.56
CA ARG A 123 -13.68 -20.50 -13.36
C ARG A 123 -12.90 -19.22 -13.02
N TRP A 124 -12.19 -19.18 -11.89
CA TRP A 124 -11.41 -18.01 -11.43
C TRP A 124 -9.89 -18.20 -11.53
N MET A 125 -9.43 -19.31 -12.12
CA MET A 125 -8.01 -19.63 -12.34
C MET A 125 -7.59 -19.50 -13.80
N LEU A 126 -8.46 -18.98 -14.69
CA LEU A 126 -8.24 -18.95 -16.14
C LEU A 126 -8.27 -17.54 -16.79
N ASN A 127 -8.20 -16.47 -16.00
CA ASN A 127 -7.89 -15.12 -16.51
C ASN A 127 -6.92 -14.43 -15.55
#